data_AF-A0A2H3ALY5-F1
#
_entry.id   AF-A0A2H3ALY5-F1
#
_cell.length_a   1.000
_cell.length_b   1.000
_cell.length_c   1.000
_cell.angle_alpha   90.00
_cell.angle_beta   90.00
_cell.angle_gamma   90.00
#
_symmetry.space_group_name_H-M   'P 1'
#
loop_
_entity.id
_entity.type
_entity.pdbx_description
1 polymer ?
#
loop_
_entity_poly.entity_id
_entity_poly.type
_entity_poly.pdbx_seq_one_letter_code
_entity_poly.pdbx_strand_id
1 'polypeptide(L)'
;LSSFKRMRKRLGFLSTWQQKHTVHSISEGMEDLRTRFPKAGYFKMKKGLRVDHNIRVSRLTIKEWVHMNEPDLAARHMRKSLIRKVFYCAGVNNLWCIDQHDKWKYHFGLCLHVCVDPFTDVIKWMKIWWNNLNPILICKYYLDVVERTGYGPLLTQSDLGNENGNVARAHTFLWQWADPDLQDTLQHRWMAEKKNVPPEIVWSVYQRTCSFGYERVLQFGIEQGWYDPKIPLEALVFRYIFIPWLQNELDEYIVKNNTTKKRHDRKVAHPNGVPLLIEQAPERFDAEDYKVAFSPDSIATARQIYAPKDHPVLKLVPDSFRQHTELFMAELGRPKVIRERIWDIYLALLARFRD
;
A
#
# COMPACT_ATOMS: atom_id res chain seq x y z
N LEU A 1 0.53 36.03 -34.26
CA LEU A 1 1.79 35.55 -33.61
C LEU A 1 2.91 36.61 -33.51
N SER A 2 3.12 37.49 -34.50
CA SER A 2 4.21 38.49 -34.47
C SER A 2 3.97 39.67 -33.51
N SER A 3 2.71 40.05 -33.24
CA SER A 3 2.34 41.08 -32.25
C SER A 3 2.60 40.61 -30.82
N PHE A 4 2.22 39.37 -30.49
CA PHE A 4 2.44 38.77 -29.17
C PHE A 4 3.92 38.61 -28.81
N LYS A 5 4.76 38.18 -29.77
CA LYS A 5 6.22 38.12 -29.58
C LYS A 5 6.83 39.51 -29.32
N ARG A 6 6.35 40.55 -30.01
CA ARG A 6 6.77 41.95 -29.81
C ARG A 6 6.31 42.50 -28.44
N MET A 7 5.07 42.23 -28.05
CA MET A 7 4.51 42.61 -26.76
C MET A 7 5.29 41.98 -25.59
N ARG A 8 5.58 40.67 -25.67
CA ARG A 8 6.41 39.98 -24.67
C ARG A 8 7.81 40.58 -24.54
N LYS A 9 8.44 40.96 -25.66
CA LYS A 9 9.75 41.62 -25.64
C LYS A 9 9.68 43.00 -24.99
N ARG A 10 8.62 43.77 -25.26
CA ARG A 10 8.38 45.10 -24.65
C ARG A 10 8.16 45.02 -23.14
N LEU A 11 7.49 43.95 -22.67
CA LEU A 11 7.21 43.69 -21.25
C LEU A 11 8.36 42.94 -20.53
N GLY A 12 9.54 42.79 -21.15
CA GLY A 12 10.69 42.12 -20.53
C GLY A 12 10.58 40.58 -20.42
N PHE A 13 9.53 39.96 -20.96
CA PHE A 13 9.32 38.50 -20.94
C PHE A 13 10.11 37.78 -22.04
N LEU A 14 11.43 37.89 -21.97
CA LEU A 14 12.37 37.27 -22.88
C LEU A 14 12.33 35.72 -22.77
N SER A 15 12.54 35.05 -23.89
CA SER A 15 12.70 33.59 -23.94
C SER A 15 14.12 33.17 -23.55
N THR A 16 14.31 31.87 -23.26
CA THR A 16 15.64 31.32 -22.92
C THR A 16 16.72 31.64 -23.95
N TRP A 17 16.39 31.55 -25.24
CA TRP A 17 17.30 31.90 -26.33
C TRP A 17 17.63 33.39 -26.39
N GLN A 18 16.72 34.26 -25.93
CA GLN A 18 16.91 35.71 -25.93
C GLN A 18 17.69 36.20 -24.72
N GLN A 19 17.54 35.54 -23.56
CA GLN A 19 18.27 35.90 -22.35
C GLN A 19 19.74 35.44 -22.38
N LYS A 20 20.07 34.39 -23.14
CA LYS A 20 21.45 33.89 -23.35
C LYS A 20 22.24 33.63 -22.06
N HIS A 21 21.56 33.23 -20.98
CA HIS A 21 22.20 32.92 -19.72
C HIS A 21 23.25 31.80 -19.86
N THR A 22 24.45 32.06 -19.35
CA THR A 22 25.57 31.12 -19.20
C THR A 22 25.59 30.52 -17.79
N VAL A 23 26.44 29.51 -17.57
CA VAL A 23 26.69 28.90 -16.25
C VAL A 23 27.01 29.96 -15.20
N HIS A 24 27.91 30.90 -15.52
CA HIS A 24 28.28 31.98 -14.61
C HIS A 24 27.10 32.90 -14.28
N SER A 25 26.28 33.25 -15.28
CA SER A 25 25.16 34.18 -15.08
C SER A 25 24.00 33.60 -14.25
N ILE A 26 24.00 32.30 -14.00
CA ILE A 26 22.97 31.64 -13.18
C ILE A 26 23.49 31.23 -11.80
N SER A 27 24.79 31.39 -11.51
CA SER A 27 25.41 30.85 -10.30
C SER A 27 24.77 31.39 -9.02
N GLU A 28 24.63 32.70 -8.89
CA GLU A 28 24.05 33.33 -7.70
C GLU A 28 22.62 32.83 -7.43
N GLY A 29 21.77 32.79 -8.47
CA GLY A 29 20.42 32.25 -8.34
C GLY A 29 20.38 30.75 -8.05
N MET A 30 21.35 29.98 -8.55
CA MET A 30 21.48 28.56 -8.25
C MET A 30 21.93 28.32 -6.80
N GLU A 31 22.85 29.12 -6.28
CA GLU A 31 23.35 29.06 -4.90
C GLU A 31 22.27 29.42 -3.89
N ASP A 32 21.51 30.49 -4.14
CA ASP A 32 20.34 30.85 -3.33
C ASP A 32 19.30 29.72 -3.31
N LEU A 33 18.95 29.19 -4.49
CA LEU A 33 18.02 28.06 -4.59
C LEU A 33 18.55 26.79 -3.92
N ARG A 34 19.87 26.58 -3.89
CA ARG A 34 20.48 25.43 -3.18
C ARG A 34 20.45 25.61 -1.68
N THR A 35 20.58 26.83 -1.17
CA THR A 35 20.37 27.14 0.25
C THR A 35 18.94 26.81 0.66
N ARG A 36 17.95 27.21 -0.15
CA ARG A 36 16.52 26.97 0.13
C ARG A 36 16.07 25.54 -0.19
N PHE A 37 16.66 24.90 -1.19
CA PHE A 37 16.28 23.58 -1.69
C PHE A 37 17.51 22.67 -1.95
N PRO A 38 18.22 22.23 -0.91
CA PRO A 38 19.51 21.54 -1.05
C PRO A 38 19.43 20.25 -1.88
N LYS A 39 18.28 19.56 -1.85
CA LYS A 39 18.05 18.29 -2.58
C LYS A 39 17.19 18.44 -3.84
N ALA A 40 16.84 19.67 -4.26
CA ALA A 40 15.97 19.84 -5.42
C ALA A 40 16.63 19.36 -6.72
N GLY A 41 15.85 18.65 -7.54
CA GLY A 41 16.27 18.22 -8.87
C GLY A 41 16.15 19.33 -9.90
N TYR A 42 16.72 19.08 -11.09
CA TYR A 42 16.78 20.01 -12.23
C TYR A 42 15.47 20.79 -12.49
N PHE A 43 14.32 20.11 -12.51
CA PHE A 43 13.04 20.77 -12.83
C PHE A 43 12.62 21.80 -11.79
N LYS A 44 12.88 21.51 -10.50
CA LYS A 44 12.56 22.41 -9.40
C LYS A 44 13.53 23.61 -9.40
N MET A 45 14.82 23.38 -9.67
CA MET A 45 15.80 24.47 -9.85
C MET A 45 15.47 25.37 -11.03
N LYS A 46 15.12 24.78 -12.19
CA LYS A 46 14.69 25.56 -13.35
C LYS A 46 13.44 26.39 -13.08
N LYS A 47 12.48 25.85 -12.32
CA LYS A 47 11.27 26.57 -11.93
C LYS A 47 11.61 27.71 -10.98
N GLY A 48 12.46 27.48 -9.98
CA GLY A 48 12.94 28.50 -9.05
C GLY A 48 13.66 29.64 -9.77
N LEU A 49 14.62 29.33 -10.65
CA LEU A 49 15.30 30.36 -11.44
C LEU A 49 14.31 31.22 -12.24
N ARG A 50 13.29 30.60 -12.82
CA ARG A 50 12.27 31.32 -13.60
C ARG A 50 11.36 32.20 -12.76
N VAL A 51 10.94 31.72 -11.59
CA VAL A 51 9.91 32.37 -10.77
C VAL A 51 10.54 33.38 -9.80
N ASP A 52 11.62 32.98 -9.14
CA ASP A 52 12.22 33.72 -8.03
C ASP A 52 13.29 34.70 -8.53
N HIS A 53 14.01 34.34 -9.59
CA HIS A 53 15.11 35.15 -10.14
C HIS A 53 14.82 35.71 -11.55
N ASN A 54 13.64 35.43 -12.13
CA ASN A 54 13.27 35.78 -13.52
C ASN A 54 14.27 35.28 -14.61
N ILE A 55 15.06 34.26 -14.28
CA ILE A 55 16.07 33.63 -15.13
C ILE A 55 15.46 32.42 -15.85
N ARG A 56 15.38 32.48 -17.18
CA ARG A 56 14.90 31.38 -18.03
C ARG A 56 16.09 30.72 -18.70
N VAL A 57 16.63 29.70 -18.07
CA VAL A 57 17.82 28.99 -18.58
C VAL A 57 17.50 27.63 -19.20
N SER A 58 18.40 27.16 -20.06
CA SER A 58 18.31 25.85 -20.72
C SER A 58 18.51 24.69 -19.72
N ARG A 59 18.20 23.46 -20.15
CA ARG A 59 18.52 22.26 -19.35
C ARG A 59 20.00 21.98 -19.29
N LEU A 60 20.69 22.25 -20.37
CA LEU A 60 22.10 21.96 -20.52
C LEU A 60 22.92 22.84 -19.56
N THR A 61 22.64 24.14 -19.52
CA THR A 61 23.38 25.10 -18.70
C THR A 61 23.25 24.83 -17.19
N ILE A 62 22.06 24.43 -16.69
CA ILE A 62 21.92 24.01 -15.28
C ILE A 62 22.68 22.71 -15.04
N LYS A 63 22.66 21.76 -15.98
CA LYS A 63 23.43 20.51 -15.84
C LYS A 63 24.93 20.80 -15.78
N GLU A 64 25.43 21.67 -16.65
CA GLU A 64 26.83 22.10 -16.66
C GLU A 64 27.21 22.75 -15.33
N TRP A 65 26.36 23.66 -14.82
CA TRP A 65 26.56 24.25 -13.50
C TRP A 65 26.65 23.19 -12.39
N VAL A 66 25.74 22.21 -12.38
CA VAL A 66 25.76 21.11 -11.39
C VAL A 66 26.99 20.22 -11.54
N HIS A 67 27.46 19.95 -12.76
CA HIS A 67 28.68 19.17 -12.96
C HIS A 67 29.94 19.93 -12.50
N MET A 68 29.97 21.25 -12.66
CA MET A 68 31.10 22.09 -12.23
C MET A 68 31.14 22.29 -10.72
N ASN A 69 30.00 22.56 -10.09
CA ASN A 69 29.94 22.98 -8.68
C ASN A 69 29.54 21.84 -7.73
N GLU A 70 28.87 20.81 -8.23
CA GLU A 70 28.37 19.69 -7.44
C GLU A 70 28.71 18.32 -8.06
N PRO A 71 30.00 18.06 -8.38
CA PRO A 71 30.41 16.84 -9.09
C PRO A 71 30.02 15.56 -8.33
N ASP A 72 30.01 15.59 -6.99
CA ASP A 72 29.58 14.47 -6.16
C ASP A 72 28.08 14.17 -6.29
N LEU A 73 27.24 15.20 -6.37
CA LEU A 73 25.80 15.02 -6.58
C LEU A 73 25.52 14.51 -8.00
N ALA A 74 26.21 15.04 -9.00
CA ALA A 74 26.14 14.53 -10.37
C ALA A 74 26.57 13.06 -10.45
N ALA A 75 27.70 12.70 -9.83
CA ALA A 75 28.21 11.33 -9.77
C ALA A 75 27.26 10.36 -9.03
N ARG A 76 26.64 10.79 -7.92
CA ARG A 76 25.64 10.00 -7.20
C ARG A 76 24.41 9.69 -8.05
N HIS A 77 23.97 10.63 -8.90
CA HIS A 77 22.84 10.43 -9.81
C HIS A 77 23.20 9.58 -11.04
N MET A 78 24.48 9.58 -11.45
CA MET A 78 24.98 8.76 -12.56
C MET A 78 25.40 7.35 -12.16
N ARG A 79 25.59 7.07 -10.86
CA ARG A 79 25.59 5.69 -10.36
C ARG A 79 24.24 5.10 -10.73
N LYS A 80 24.22 4.21 -11.73
CA LYS A 80 23.09 3.33 -12.05
C LYS A 80 22.89 2.35 -10.87
N SER A 81 22.57 2.87 -9.70
CA SER A 81 22.51 2.15 -8.42
C SER A 81 21.30 1.24 -8.33
N LEU A 82 20.31 1.42 -9.20
CA LEU A 82 19.16 0.53 -9.35
C LEU A 82 19.58 -0.70 -10.15
N ILE A 83 20.15 -1.68 -9.44
CA ILE A 83 20.36 -3.02 -9.96
C ILE A 83 19.00 -3.70 -10.02
N ARG A 84 18.56 -4.08 -11.23
CA ARG A 84 17.35 -4.89 -11.39
C ARG A 84 17.66 -6.31 -10.92
N LYS A 85 16.87 -6.79 -9.97
CA LYS A 85 16.90 -8.19 -9.53
C LYS A 85 15.58 -8.84 -9.92
N VAL A 86 15.67 -10.08 -10.36
CA VAL A 86 14.51 -10.95 -10.60
C VAL A 86 14.18 -11.61 -9.27
N PHE A 87 12.92 -11.56 -8.86
CA PHE A 87 12.44 -12.29 -7.69
C PHE A 87 12.11 -13.72 -8.15
N TYR A 88 12.73 -14.71 -7.53
CA TYR A 88 12.51 -16.12 -7.85
C TYR A 88 11.69 -16.79 -6.75
N CYS A 89 10.71 -17.58 -7.19
CA CYS A 89 9.87 -18.45 -6.36
C CYS A 89 9.75 -19.79 -7.11
N ALA A 90 9.87 -20.92 -6.40
CA ALA A 90 9.98 -22.23 -7.04
C ALA A 90 8.67 -22.69 -7.73
N GLY A 91 7.53 -22.31 -7.17
CA GLY A 91 6.22 -22.69 -7.68
C GLY A 91 5.10 -22.07 -6.87
N VAL A 92 3.88 -22.54 -7.14
CA VAL A 92 2.66 -22.10 -6.45
C VAL A 92 2.75 -22.48 -4.97
N ASN A 93 2.31 -21.60 -4.08
CA ASN A 93 2.34 -21.79 -2.63
C ASN A 93 3.73 -22.06 -2.04
N ASN A 94 4.83 -21.90 -2.78
CA ASN A 94 6.18 -21.98 -2.21
C ASN A 94 6.43 -20.87 -1.18
N LEU A 95 5.83 -19.70 -1.39
CA LEU A 95 6.02 -18.55 -0.52
C LEU A 95 4.77 -17.68 -0.47
N TRP A 96 4.32 -17.27 0.72
CA TRP A 96 3.36 -16.19 0.86
C TRP A 96 4.03 -14.97 1.50
N CYS A 97 4.05 -13.86 0.77
CA CYS A 97 4.66 -12.61 1.20
C CYS A 97 3.60 -11.69 1.82
N ILE A 98 3.85 -11.23 3.03
CA ILE A 98 2.93 -10.47 3.88
C ILE A 98 3.48 -9.08 4.12
N ASP A 99 2.65 -8.05 4.01
CA ASP A 99 3.06 -6.67 4.24
C ASP A 99 1.93 -5.75 4.70
N GLN A 100 2.32 -4.64 5.34
CA GLN A 100 1.44 -3.63 5.89
C GLN A 100 1.60 -2.28 5.17
N HIS A 101 0.56 -1.46 5.21
CA HIS A 101 0.60 -0.14 4.59
C HIS A 101 -0.10 0.95 5.41
N ASP A 102 0.71 1.89 5.92
CA ASP A 102 0.31 2.86 6.96
C ASP A 102 -0.08 4.25 6.43
N LYS A 103 -0.08 4.48 5.11
CA LYS A 103 -0.34 5.81 4.54
C LYS A 103 -1.66 6.44 5.02
N TRP A 104 -2.69 5.62 5.25
CA TRP A 104 -4.02 6.08 5.68
C TRP A 104 -4.17 6.16 7.20
N LYS A 105 -3.20 5.68 7.97
CA LYS A 105 -3.29 5.56 9.43
C LYS A 105 -3.36 6.91 10.10
N TYR A 106 -2.42 7.80 9.76
CA TYR A 106 -2.31 9.10 10.40
C TYR A 106 -3.37 10.11 9.95
N HIS A 107 -3.88 9.95 8.72
CA HIS A 107 -4.86 10.87 8.15
C HIS A 107 -6.31 10.43 8.35
N PHE A 108 -6.59 9.12 8.24
CA PHE A 108 -7.95 8.58 8.26
C PHE A 108 -8.17 7.55 9.38
N GLY A 109 -7.14 7.18 10.14
CA GLY A 109 -7.25 6.10 11.13
C GLY A 109 -7.40 4.71 10.53
N LEU A 110 -6.99 4.49 9.28
CA LEU A 110 -7.14 3.24 8.56
C LEU A 110 -5.78 2.63 8.20
N CYS A 111 -5.64 1.34 8.44
CA CYS A 111 -4.45 0.55 8.13
C CYS A 111 -4.81 -0.53 7.11
N LEU A 112 -3.94 -0.74 6.13
CA LEU A 112 -4.10 -1.75 5.11
C LEU A 112 -3.08 -2.88 5.31
N HIS A 113 -3.47 -4.09 4.92
CA HIS A 113 -2.63 -5.27 5.03
C HIS A 113 -2.86 -6.19 3.85
N VAL A 114 -1.80 -6.79 3.31
CA VAL A 114 -1.89 -7.68 2.14
C VAL A 114 -1.07 -8.93 2.34
N CYS A 115 -1.48 -9.99 1.65
CA CYS A 115 -0.64 -11.13 1.38
C CYS A 115 -0.78 -11.58 -0.06
N VAL A 116 0.33 -11.93 -0.67
CA VAL A 116 0.41 -12.34 -2.07
C VAL A 116 1.32 -13.55 -2.22
N ASP A 117 0.93 -14.46 -3.09
CA ASP A 117 1.83 -15.47 -3.63
C ASP A 117 2.62 -14.86 -4.80
N PRO A 118 3.94 -14.70 -4.69
CA PRO A 118 4.75 -14.03 -5.70
C PRO A 118 5.00 -14.90 -6.95
N PHE A 119 4.64 -16.19 -6.94
CA PHE A 119 4.69 -17.04 -8.13
C PHE A 119 3.44 -16.89 -8.98
N THR A 120 2.26 -16.71 -8.38
CA THR A 120 1.01 -16.63 -9.13
C THR A 120 0.48 -15.21 -9.29
N ASP A 121 0.98 -14.25 -8.49
CA ASP A 121 0.35 -12.94 -8.22
C ASP A 121 -1.04 -13.03 -7.58
N VAL A 122 -1.41 -14.20 -7.03
CA VAL A 122 -2.68 -14.34 -6.29
C VAL A 122 -2.57 -13.58 -4.98
N ILE A 123 -3.43 -12.57 -4.83
CA ILE A 123 -3.64 -11.89 -3.56
C ILE A 123 -4.50 -12.80 -2.69
N LYS A 124 -3.92 -13.34 -1.61
CA LYS A 124 -4.59 -14.25 -0.68
C LYS A 124 -5.59 -13.49 0.20
N TRP A 125 -5.20 -12.30 0.62
CA TRP A 125 -6.06 -11.32 1.27
C TRP A 125 -5.55 -9.90 1.08
N MET A 126 -6.48 -8.94 1.12
CA MET A 126 -6.20 -7.53 1.31
C MET A 126 -7.24 -7.01 2.30
N LYS A 127 -6.79 -6.58 3.47
CA LYS A 127 -7.65 -6.23 4.61
C LYS A 127 -7.44 -4.80 5.05
N ILE A 128 -8.52 -4.18 5.48
CA ILE A 128 -8.52 -2.84 6.06
C ILE A 128 -9.02 -2.89 7.49
N TRP A 129 -8.35 -2.15 8.39
CA TRP A 129 -8.74 -2.09 9.80
C TRP A 129 -8.31 -0.78 10.45
N TRP A 130 -8.73 -0.55 11.69
CA TRP A 130 -8.35 0.65 12.47
C TRP A 130 -7.00 0.49 13.19
N ASN A 131 -6.41 -0.70 13.18
CA ASN A 131 -5.11 -1.01 13.78
C ASN A 131 -4.39 -2.08 12.94
N ASN A 132 -3.06 -2.09 12.99
CA ASN A 132 -2.22 -3.11 12.36
C ASN A 132 -0.98 -3.49 13.18
N LEU A 133 -0.80 -2.91 14.37
CA LEU A 133 0.35 -3.19 15.24
C LEU A 133 0.16 -4.45 16.08
N ASN A 134 -1.04 -5.02 16.10
CA ASN A 134 -1.35 -6.16 16.96
C ASN A 134 -1.14 -7.49 16.21
N PRO A 135 -0.25 -8.37 16.70
CA PRO A 135 0.03 -9.66 16.04
C PRO A 135 -1.18 -10.59 15.92
N ILE A 136 -2.15 -10.52 16.84
CA ILE A 136 -3.38 -11.32 16.81
C ILE A 136 -4.22 -10.98 15.59
N LEU A 137 -4.33 -9.69 15.25
CA LEU A 137 -5.09 -9.25 14.09
C LEU A 137 -4.48 -9.77 12.79
N ILE A 138 -3.16 -9.69 12.68
CA ILE A 138 -2.45 -10.13 11.47
C ILE A 138 -2.51 -11.65 11.33
N CYS A 139 -2.31 -12.37 12.43
CA CYS A 139 -2.45 -13.82 12.47
C CYS A 139 -3.89 -14.28 12.16
N LYS A 140 -4.91 -13.52 12.59
CA LYS A 140 -6.30 -13.77 12.22
C LYS A 140 -6.49 -13.77 10.70
N TYR A 141 -5.92 -12.81 9.98
CA TYR A 141 -6.04 -12.77 8.51
C TYR A 141 -5.42 -13.99 7.84
N TYR A 142 -4.25 -14.41 8.30
CA TYR A 142 -3.58 -15.61 7.82
C TYR A 142 -4.43 -16.87 8.10
N LEU A 143 -4.84 -17.08 9.35
CA LEU A 143 -5.59 -18.27 9.74
C LEU A 143 -6.98 -18.32 9.11
N ASP A 144 -7.64 -17.19 8.81
CA ASP A 144 -8.91 -17.18 8.06
C ASP A 144 -8.76 -17.79 6.67
N VAL A 145 -7.64 -17.52 5.99
CA VAL A 145 -7.37 -18.12 4.69
C VAL A 145 -7.09 -19.61 4.86
N VAL A 146 -6.22 -19.99 5.80
CA VAL A 146 -5.86 -21.39 6.05
C VAL A 146 -7.07 -22.24 6.47
N GLU A 147 -7.94 -21.72 7.35
CA GLU A 147 -9.17 -22.41 7.77
C GLU A 147 -10.14 -22.61 6.61
N ARG A 148 -10.23 -21.63 5.70
CA ARG A 148 -11.09 -21.72 4.52
C ARG A 148 -10.55 -22.70 3.47
N THR A 149 -9.23 -22.73 3.27
CA THR A 149 -8.61 -23.53 2.19
C THR A 149 -8.15 -24.90 2.66
N GLY A 150 -7.93 -25.10 3.96
CA GLY A 150 -7.34 -26.32 4.52
C GLY A 150 -5.83 -26.45 4.28
N TYR A 151 -5.17 -25.42 3.75
CA TYR A 151 -3.74 -25.45 3.44
C TYR A 151 -3.07 -24.08 3.59
N GLY A 152 -1.75 -24.11 3.73
CA GLY A 152 -0.88 -22.93 3.66
C GLY A 152 0.31 -23.12 2.70
N PRO A 153 1.24 -22.15 2.65
CA PRO A 153 2.43 -22.23 1.81
C PRO A 153 3.53 -23.10 2.42
N LEU A 154 4.61 -23.33 1.68
CA LEU A 154 5.83 -23.90 2.23
C LEU A 154 6.50 -22.95 3.24
N LEU A 155 6.55 -21.66 2.92
CA LEU A 155 7.07 -20.63 3.81
C LEU A 155 6.19 -19.38 3.78
N THR A 156 6.18 -18.68 4.90
CA THR A 156 5.69 -17.29 4.96
C THR A 156 6.87 -16.32 4.97
N GLN A 157 6.68 -15.09 4.50
CA GLN A 157 7.73 -14.07 4.46
C GLN A 157 7.17 -12.69 4.84
N SER A 158 7.88 -11.94 5.67
CA SER A 158 7.59 -10.54 5.97
C SER A 158 8.84 -9.75 6.34
N ASP A 159 8.71 -8.42 6.43
CA ASP A 159 9.74 -7.55 7.00
C ASP A 159 9.91 -7.81 8.52
N LEU A 160 10.98 -7.28 9.15
CA LEU A 160 11.30 -7.44 10.59
C LEU A 160 10.33 -6.73 11.55
N GLY A 161 9.04 -6.78 11.28
CA GLY A 161 7.99 -6.27 12.15
C GLY A 161 7.55 -7.29 13.19
N ASN A 162 7.43 -6.85 14.44
CA ASN A 162 6.93 -7.69 15.54
C ASN A 162 5.48 -8.13 15.33
N GLU A 163 4.71 -7.38 14.55
CA GLU A 163 3.31 -7.65 14.24
C GLU A 163 3.10 -8.91 13.40
N ASN A 164 4.11 -9.37 12.66
CA ASN A 164 4.03 -10.65 11.93
C ASN A 164 4.45 -11.85 12.78
N GLY A 165 4.90 -11.63 14.01
CA GLY A 165 5.44 -12.67 14.88
C GLY A 165 4.46 -13.81 15.18
N ASN A 166 3.17 -13.52 15.30
CA ASN A 166 2.16 -14.56 15.51
C ASN A 166 1.89 -15.38 14.23
N VAL A 167 2.02 -14.78 13.03
CA VAL A 167 1.94 -15.55 11.78
C VAL A 167 3.12 -16.52 11.69
N ALA A 168 4.33 -16.05 11.97
CA ALA A 168 5.53 -16.89 11.96
C ALA A 168 5.40 -18.09 12.92
N ARG A 169 4.93 -17.83 14.15
CA ARG A 169 4.69 -18.89 15.15
C ARG A 169 3.56 -19.83 14.77
N ALA A 170 2.41 -19.30 14.34
CA ALA A 170 1.26 -20.12 13.95
C ALA A 170 1.57 -21.02 12.76
N HIS A 171 2.27 -20.50 11.75
CA HIS A 171 2.63 -21.27 10.57
C HIS A 171 3.67 -22.36 10.90
N THR A 172 4.67 -22.03 11.72
CA THR A 172 5.65 -23.01 12.23
C THR A 172 4.96 -24.11 13.03
N PHE A 173 4.05 -23.75 13.93
CA PHE A 173 3.26 -24.70 14.71
C PHE A 173 2.44 -25.65 13.83
N LEU A 174 1.76 -25.12 12.81
CA LEU A 174 0.96 -25.94 11.89
C LEU A 174 1.83 -26.94 11.12
N TRP A 175 3.03 -26.52 10.73
CA TRP A 175 4.02 -27.38 10.08
C TRP A 175 4.55 -28.46 11.00
N GLN A 176 4.96 -28.11 12.22
CA GLN A 176 5.44 -29.06 13.22
C GLN A 176 4.36 -30.05 13.66
N TRP A 177 3.09 -29.65 13.60
CA TRP A 177 1.97 -30.56 13.82
C TRP A 177 1.84 -31.58 12.68
N ALA A 178 1.97 -31.12 11.43
CA ALA A 178 1.88 -31.98 10.26
C ALA A 178 3.10 -32.90 10.11
N ASP A 179 4.28 -32.41 10.50
CA ASP A 179 5.56 -33.09 10.43
C ASP A 179 6.39 -32.81 11.70
N PRO A 180 6.35 -33.72 12.70
CA PRO A 180 7.09 -33.59 13.94
C PRO A 180 8.61 -33.49 13.79
N ASP A 181 9.19 -33.93 12.66
CA ASP A 181 10.64 -33.85 12.43
C ASP A 181 11.12 -32.39 12.27
N LEU A 182 10.19 -31.44 12.12
CA LEU A 182 10.44 -30.00 12.00
C LEU A 182 10.52 -29.25 13.35
N GLN A 183 10.57 -29.96 14.48
CA GLN A 183 10.42 -29.39 15.84
C GLN A 183 11.37 -28.22 16.18
N ASP A 184 12.51 -28.08 15.50
CA ASP A 184 13.50 -27.01 15.71
C ASP A 184 13.69 -26.08 14.50
N THR A 185 12.74 -26.08 13.58
CA THR A 185 12.81 -25.27 12.35
C THR A 185 11.80 -24.13 12.37
N LEU A 186 12.12 -23.04 11.67
CA LEU A 186 11.25 -21.88 11.51
C LEU A 186 10.74 -21.80 10.07
N GLN A 187 9.43 -21.90 9.87
CA GLN A 187 8.79 -21.87 8.55
C GLN A 187 8.45 -20.44 8.11
N HIS A 188 9.27 -19.48 8.53
CA HIS A 188 9.08 -18.07 8.24
C HIS A 188 10.40 -17.42 7.87
N ARG A 189 10.37 -16.58 6.83
CA ARG A 189 11.53 -15.81 6.39
C ARG A 189 11.35 -14.33 6.74
N TRP A 190 12.20 -13.85 7.65
CA TRP A 190 12.33 -12.43 7.96
C TRP A 190 13.22 -11.74 6.93
N MET A 191 12.72 -10.69 6.30
CA MET A 191 13.45 -9.93 5.29
C MET A 191 13.92 -8.58 5.83
N ALA A 192 15.24 -8.41 5.94
CA ALA A 192 15.83 -7.12 6.22
C ALA A 192 15.86 -6.22 4.99
N GLU A 193 15.69 -4.91 5.19
CA GLU A 193 16.03 -3.86 4.22
C GLU A 193 15.21 -3.86 2.89
N LYS A 194 13.88 -3.74 2.95
CA LYS A 194 13.00 -3.55 1.76
C LYS A 194 13.14 -4.66 0.71
N LYS A 195 13.32 -5.90 1.17
CA LYS A 195 13.47 -7.08 0.30
C LYS A 195 12.16 -7.85 0.15
N ASN A 196 11.11 -7.48 0.89
CA ASN A 196 9.75 -7.98 0.70
C ASN A 196 9.04 -7.27 -0.46
N VAL A 197 9.65 -7.35 -1.64
CA VAL A 197 9.25 -6.61 -2.85
C VAL A 197 7.85 -6.98 -3.38
N PRO A 198 7.38 -8.25 -3.35
CA PRO A 198 6.12 -8.60 -4.01
C PRO A 198 4.90 -7.85 -3.45
N PRO A 199 4.69 -7.76 -2.13
CA PRO A 199 3.65 -6.91 -1.56
C PRO A 199 3.81 -5.41 -1.88
N GLU A 200 5.03 -4.88 -1.89
CA GLU A 200 5.28 -3.48 -2.27
C GLU A 200 4.82 -3.18 -3.72
N ILE A 201 5.01 -4.15 -4.63
CA ILE A 201 4.50 -4.05 -6.01
C ILE A 201 2.97 -3.99 -6.00
N VAL A 202 2.31 -4.87 -5.25
CA VAL A 202 0.86 -4.90 -5.12
C VAL A 202 0.33 -3.56 -4.61
N TRP A 203 0.96 -2.97 -3.59
CA TRP A 203 0.60 -1.63 -3.12
C TRP A 203 0.79 -0.56 -4.18
N SER A 204 1.89 -0.59 -4.93
CA SER A 204 2.15 0.39 -5.99
C SER A 204 1.08 0.34 -7.08
N VAL A 205 0.63 -0.86 -7.45
CA VAL A 205 -0.45 -1.04 -8.44
C VAL A 205 -1.78 -0.54 -7.87
N TYR A 206 -2.16 -1.01 -6.67
CA TYR A 206 -3.41 -0.62 -6.01
C TYR A 206 -3.54 0.89 -5.85
N GLN A 207 -2.44 1.56 -5.48
CA GLN A 207 -2.40 3.02 -5.36
C GLN A 207 -2.70 3.73 -6.69
N ARG A 208 -2.09 3.28 -7.78
CA ARG A 208 -2.22 3.93 -9.10
C ARG A 208 -3.59 3.74 -9.72
N THR A 209 -4.29 2.67 -9.38
CA THR A 209 -5.57 2.31 -10.00
C THR A 209 -6.78 2.68 -9.15
N CYS A 210 -6.75 2.36 -7.86
CA CYS A 210 -7.96 2.33 -7.02
C CYS A 210 -7.89 3.30 -5.85
N SER A 211 -6.76 3.36 -5.14
CA SER A 211 -6.70 4.06 -3.84
C SER A 211 -7.07 5.55 -3.95
N PHE A 212 -6.72 6.23 -5.05
CA PHE A 212 -7.05 7.64 -5.26
C PHE A 212 -8.56 7.93 -5.26
N GLY A 213 -9.40 6.98 -5.70
CA GLY A 213 -10.84 7.15 -5.70
C GLY A 213 -11.42 7.21 -4.29
N TYR A 214 -10.93 6.33 -3.41
CA TYR A 214 -11.34 6.25 -2.01
C TYR A 214 -10.71 7.35 -1.16
N GLU A 215 -9.42 7.67 -1.37
CA GLU A 215 -8.72 8.78 -0.71
C GLU A 215 -9.50 10.09 -0.88
N ARG A 216 -10.06 10.36 -2.07
CA ARG A 216 -10.89 11.56 -2.30
C ARG A 216 -12.16 11.58 -1.48
N VAL A 217 -12.85 10.44 -1.34
CA VAL A 217 -14.07 10.34 -0.54
C VAL A 217 -13.76 10.58 0.93
N LEU A 218 -12.69 9.96 1.44
CA LEU A 218 -12.24 10.13 2.82
C LEU A 218 -11.79 11.56 3.11
N GLN A 219 -10.98 12.12 2.22
CA GLN A 219 -10.46 13.48 2.33
C GLN A 219 -11.59 14.52 2.31
N PHE A 220 -12.64 14.31 1.52
CA PHE A 220 -13.79 15.21 1.46
C PHE A 220 -14.46 15.38 2.83
N GLY A 221 -14.70 14.30 3.58
CA GLY A 221 -15.32 14.42 4.91
C GLY A 221 -14.46 15.15 5.94
N ILE A 222 -13.13 15.01 5.85
CA ILE A 222 -12.18 15.78 6.68
C ILE A 222 -12.23 17.26 6.31
N GLU A 223 -12.20 17.58 5.02
CA GLU A 223 -12.23 18.98 4.53
C GLU A 223 -13.53 19.71 4.87
N GLN A 224 -14.65 18.99 4.92
CA GLN A 224 -15.94 19.53 5.37
C GLN A 224 -16.04 19.64 6.90
N GLY A 225 -15.07 19.11 7.66
CA GLY A 225 -15.10 19.11 9.13
C GLY A 225 -16.11 18.13 9.73
N TRP A 226 -16.53 17.10 8.98
CA TRP A 226 -17.47 16.09 9.45
C TRP A 226 -16.81 14.98 10.28
N TYR A 227 -15.51 14.79 10.07
CA TYR A 227 -14.75 13.70 10.65
C TYR A 227 -13.38 14.17 11.10
N ASP A 228 -13.09 14.00 12.39
CA ASP A 228 -11.76 14.02 12.97
C ASP A 228 -11.42 12.65 13.58
N PRO A 229 -10.39 11.94 13.07
CA PRO A 229 -9.97 10.64 13.61
C PRO A 229 -9.54 10.69 15.09
N LYS A 230 -9.27 11.88 15.63
CA LYS A 230 -8.89 12.08 17.04
C LYS A 230 -10.11 12.15 17.98
N ILE A 231 -11.32 12.41 17.45
CA ILE A 231 -12.54 12.45 18.25
C ILE A 231 -13.07 11.00 18.38
N PRO A 232 -13.13 10.42 19.60
CA PRO A 232 -13.46 9.00 19.76
C PRO A 232 -14.82 8.60 19.19
N LEU A 233 -15.87 9.41 19.41
CA LEU A 233 -17.20 9.12 18.90
C LEU A 233 -17.23 9.09 17.37
N GLU A 234 -16.69 10.12 16.73
CA GLU A 234 -16.58 10.22 15.27
C GLU A 234 -15.77 9.06 14.70
N ALA A 235 -14.64 8.71 15.31
CA ALA A 235 -13.83 7.55 14.93
C ALA A 235 -14.61 6.24 15.03
N LEU A 236 -15.45 6.03 16.06
CA LEU A 236 -16.24 4.81 16.20
C LEU A 236 -17.37 4.71 15.15
N VAL A 237 -18.12 5.79 14.92
CA VAL A 237 -19.14 5.85 13.85
C VAL A 237 -18.48 5.62 12.48
N PHE A 238 -17.34 6.28 12.25
CA PHE A 238 -16.57 6.14 11.01
C PHE A 238 -16.12 4.70 10.79
N ARG A 239 -15.53 4.06 11.81
CA ARG A 239 -15.13 2.64 11.74
C ARG A 239 -16.29 1.74 11.39
N TYR A 240 -17.44 1.93 12.06
CA TYR A 240 -18.62 1.09 11.83
C TYR A 240 -19.13 1.15 10.39
N ILE A 241 -19.12 2.34 9.77
CA ILE A 241 -19.64 2.55 8.41
C ILE A 241 -18.57 2.28 7.33
N PHE A 242 -17.39 2.89 7.45
CA PHE A 242 -16.41 2.92 6.37
C PHE A 242 -15.58 1.65 6.25
N ILE A 243 -15.22 0.98 7.36
CA ILE A 243 -14.38 -0.22 7.29
C ILE A 243 -15.11 -1.36 6.55
N PRO A 244 -16.37 -1.71 6.85
CA PRO A 244 -17.08 -2.76 6.11
C PRO A 244 -17.26 -2.42 4.63
N TRP A 245 -17.58 -1.16 4.31
CA TRP A 245 -17.71 -0.71 2.92
C TRP A 245 -16.38 -0.83 2.16
N LEU A 246 -15.30 -0.25 2.68
CA LEU A 246 -13.97 -0.35 2.06
C LEU A 246 -13.47 -1.79 2.01
N GLN A 247 -13.80 -2.63 2.99
CA GLN A 247 -13.44 -4.04 2.96
C GLN A 247 -14.13 -4.76 1.79
N ASN A 248 -15.41 -4.48 1.52
CA ASN A 248 -16.10 -5.02 0.36
C ASN A 248 -15.44 -4.58 -0.97
N GLU A 249 -15.09 -3.30 -1.08
CA GLU A 249 -14.37 -2.76 -2.25
C GLU A 249 -13.02 -3.46 -2.47
N LEU A 250 -12.28 -3.73 -1.39
CA LEU A 250 -11.02 -4.49 -1.45
C LEU A 250 -11.25 -5.94 -1.85
N ASP A 251 -12.26 -6.59 -1.30
CA ASP A 251 -12.57 -7.98 -1.64
C ASP A 251 -12.97 -8.11 -3.13
N GLU A 252 -13.75 -7.16 -3.68
CA GLU A 252 -14.01 -7.07 -5.12
C GLU A 252 -12.75 -6.83 -5.96
N TYR A 253 -11.84 -5.97 -5.47
CA TYR A 253 -10.56 -5.72 -6.14
C TYR A 253 -9.73 -7.01 -6.21
N ILE A 254 -9.67 -7.80 -5.13
CA ILE A 254 -8.96 -9.08 -5.11
C ILE A 254 -9.52 -10.03 -6.17
N VAL A 255 -10.85 -10.16 -6.24
CA VAL A 255 -11.50 -11.01 -7.26
C VAL A 255 -11.07 -10.57 -8.66
N LYS A 256 -11.24 -9.28 -8.98
CA LYS A 256 -10.85 -8.72 -10.29
C LYS A 256 -9.36 -8.93 -10.58
N ASN A 257 -8.48 -8.72 -9.60
CA ASN A 257 -7.04 -8.91 -9.75
C ASN A 257 -6.69 -10.37 -10.07
N ASN A 258 -7.27 -11.31 -9.32
CA ASN A 258 -6.93 -12.73 -9.37
C ASN A 258 -7.53 -13.43 -10.59
N THR A 259 -8.67 -12.95 -11.13
CA THR A 259 -9.32 -13.52 -12.32
C THR A 259 -8.93 -12.85 -13.64
N THR A 260 -8.16 -11.76 -13.60
CA THR A 260 -7.73 -11.05 -14.82
C THR A 260 -6.33 -11.48 -15.25
N LYS A 261 -6.19 -11.85 -16.53
CA LYS A 261 -4.89 -12.20 -17.12
C LYS A 261 -3.91 -11.05 -17.02
N LYS A 262 -2.72 -11.31 -16.48
CA LYS A 262 -1.66 -10.30 -16.39
C LYS A 262 -1.06 -10.03 -17.77
N ARG A 263 -0.59 -8.79 -17.96
CA ARG A 263 0.18 -8.45 -19.16
C ARG A 263 1.51 -9.19 -19.09
N HIS A 264 1.87 -9.85 -20.19
CA HIS A 264 3.16 -10.50 -20.32
C HIS A 264 4.32 -9.50 -20.11
N ASP A 265 5.22 -9.80 -19.18
CA ASP A 265 6.50 -9.11 -19.01
C ASP A 265 7.64 -10.13 -19.05
N ARG A 266 8.51 -10.01 -20.05
CA ARG A 266 9.67 -10.91 -20.26
C ARG A 266 10.72 -10.80 -19.15
N LYS A 267 10.58 -9.84 -18.23
CA LYS A 267 11.51 -9.57 -17.13
C LYS A 267 11.09 -10.22 -15.82
N VAL A 268 9.97 -10.93 -15.85
CA VAL A 268 9.37 -11.57 -14.70
C VAL A 268 9.53 -13.08 -14.85
N ALA A 269 9.94 -13.76 -13.78
CA ALA A 269 10.29 -15.18 -13.83
C ALA A 269 9.08 -16.12 -13.66
N HIS A 270 7.92 -15.60 -13.29
CA HIS A 270 6.74 -16.41 -13.04
C HIS A 270 5.84 -16.56 -14.29
N PRO A 271 5.01 -17.63 -14.35
CA PRO A 271 4.16 -17.91 -15.49
C PRO A 271 3.20 -16.76 -15.84
N ASN A 272 2.92 -16.64 -17.14
CA ASN A 272 1.99 -15.65 -17.66
C ASN A 272 0.60 -16.27 -17.84
N GLY A 273 -0.38 -15.78 -17.09
CA GLY A 273 -1.73 -16.30 -17.12
C GLY A 273 -2.68 -15.48 -16.26
N VAL A 274 -3.85 -16.07 -16.03
CA VAL A 274 -4.76 -15.61 -14.98
C VAL A 274 -4.21 -16.15 -13.65
N PRO A 275 -3.90 -15.30 -12.65
CA PRO A 275 -3.33 -15.74 -11.38
C PRO A 275 -4.03 -16.95 -10.76
N LEU A 276 -5.36 -16.88 -10.68
CA LEU A 276 -6.15 -17.95 -10.07
C LEU A 276 -6.12 -19.26 -10.87
N LEU A 277 -6.01 -19.20 -12.20
CA LEU A 277 -5.89 -20.41 -13.02
C LEU A 277 -4.52 -21.07 -12.86
N ILE A 278 -3.45 -20.27 -12.70
CA ILE A 278 -2.11 -20.78 -12.41
C ILE A 278 -2.11 -21.48 -11.06
N GLU A 279 -2.77 -20.88 -10.06
CA GLU A 279 -2.87 -21.47 -8.72
C GLU A 279 -3.69 -22.76 -8.68
N GLN A 280 -4.80 -22.83 -9.43
CA GLN A 280 -5.71 -23.97 -9.43
C GLN A 280 -5.25 -25.13 -10.31
N ALA A 281 -4.44 -24.87 -11.34
CA ALA A 281 -3.97 -25.86 -12.29
C ALA A 281 -2.50 -25.59 -12.68
N PRO A 282 -1.56 -25.65 -11.72
CA PRO A 282 -0.14 -25.33 -11.93
C PRO A 282 0.52 -26.23 -12.98
N GLU A 283 0.06 -27.47 -13.13
CA GLU A 283 0.55 -28.42 -14.12
C GLU A 283 0.35 -27.94 -15.57
N ARG A 284 -0.61 -27.03 -15.81
CA ARG A 284 -0.83 -26.41 -17.14
C ARG A 284 0.17 -25.31 -17.46
N PHE A 285 0.99 -24.92 -16.49
CA PHE A 285 1.98 -23.85 -16.58
C PHE A 285 3.40 -24.34 -16.27
N ASP A 286 3.64 -25.66 -16.35
CA ASP A 286 4.92 -26.31 -16.00
C ASP A 286 5.41 -25.91 -14.59
N ALA A 287 4.46 -25.79 -13.65
CA ALA A 287 4.72 -25.38 -12.28
C ALA A 287 4.33 -26.47 -11.28
N GLU A 288 5.01 -26.47 -10.14
CA GLU A 288 4.69 -27.33 -9.00
C GLU A 288 3.89 -26.56 -7.94
N ASP A 289 3.06 -27.28 -7.18
CA ASP A 289 2.33 -26.76 -6.02
C ASP A 289 2.99 -27.24 -4.73
N TYR A 290 3.46 -26.29 -3.92
CA TYR A 290 4.12 -26.53 -2.65
C TYR A 290 3.18 -26.33 -1.46
N LYS A 291 1.85 -26.35 -1.68
CA LYS A 291 0.89 -26.23 -0.59
C LYS A 291 1.02 -27.36 0.41
N VAL A 292 0.76 -27.04 1.67
CA VAL A 292 0.79 -27.99 2.78
C VAL A 292 -0.56 -28.01 3.44
N ALA A 293 -1.15 -29.21 3.47
CA ALA A 293 -2.45 -29.43 4.08
C ALA A 293 -2.30 -29.45 5.60
N PHE A 294 -3.24 -28.82 6.29
CA PHE A 294 -3.30 -28.81 7.75
C PHE A 294 -4.62 -29.41 8.21
N SER A 295 -4.60 -30.15 9.33
CA SER A 295 -5.82 -30.75 9.86
C SER A 295 -6.71 -29.68 10.50
N PRO A 296 -8.05 -29.86 10.52
CA PRO A 296 -8.94 -28.94 11.21
C PRO A 296 -8.57 -28.73 12.69
N ASP A 297 -8.10 -29.78 13.36
CA ASP A 297 -7.69 -29.73 14.78
C ASP A 297 -6.44 -28.88 14.99
N SER A 298 -5.44 -29.00 14.10
CA SER A 298 -4.23 -28.17 14.18
C SER A 298 -4.56 -26.70 13.91
N ILE A 299 -5.46 -26.41 12.96
CA ILE A 299 -5.92 -25.06 12.65
C ILE A 299 -6.70 -24.47 13.85
N ALA A 300 -7.61 -25.24 14.43
CA ALA A 300 -8.39 -24.81 15.60
C ALA A 300 -7.48 -24.52 16.80
N THR A 301 -6.48 -25.37 17.05
CA THR A 301 -5.50 -25.19 18.12
C THR A 301 -4.63 -23.95 17.89
N ALA A 302 -4.10 -23.79 16.66
CA ALA A 302 -3.34 -22.60 16.28
C ALA A 302 -4.17 -21.30 16.45
N ARG A 303 -5.46 -21.35 16.11
CA ARG A 303 -6.38 -20.24 16.29
C ARG A 303 -6.52 -19.85 17.76
N GLN A 304 -6.73 -20.82 18.64
CA GLN A 304 -6.86 -20.55 20.08
C GLN A 304 -5.59 -19.93 20.67
N ILE A 305 -4.41 -20.40 20.26
CA ILE A 305 -3.12 -19.93 20.79
C ILE A 305 -2.73 -18.56 20.22
N TYR A 306 -2.81 -18.38 18.90
CA TYR A 306 -2.16 -17.24 18.22
C TYR A 306 -3.14 -16.16 17.75
N ALA A 307 -4.43 -16.45 17.63
CA ALA A 307 -5.45 -15.50 17.21
C ALA A 307 -6.83 -15.77 17.83
N PRO A 308 -6.97 -15.69 19.17
CA PRO A 308 -8.22 -15.99 19.86
C PRO A 308 -9.34 -15.05 19.39
N LYS A 309 -10.51 -15.63 19.07
CA LYS A 309 -11.65 -14.92 18.43
C LYS A 309 -12.24 -13.81 19.29
N ASP A 310 -12.12 -13.92 20.62
CA ASP A 310 -12.69 -12.96 21.57
C ASP A 310 -11.77 -11.76 21.86
N HIS A 311 -10.58 -11.71 21.25
CA HIS A 311 -9.62 -10.66 21.52
C HIS A 311 -10.17 -9.27 21.11
N PRO A 312 -10.10 -8.23 21.98
CA PRO A 312 -10.72 -6.94 21.71
C PRO A 312 -10.30 -6.25 20.41
N VAL A 313 -9.07 -6.48 19.94
CA VAL A 313 -8.57 -5.90 18.67
C VAL A 313 -9.36 -6.37 17.43
N LEU A 314 -10.03 -7.52 17.51
CA LEU A 314 -10.83 -8.09 16.44
C LEU A 314 -12.23 -7.45 16.39
N LYS A 315 -12.61 -6.68 17.41
CA LYS A 315 -13.88 -5.95 17.45
C LYS A 315 -13.72 -4.64 16.67
N LEU A 316 -14.61 -4.45 15.69
CA LEU A 316 -14.65 -3.23 14.87
C LEU A 316 -14.87 -1.98 15.72
N VAL A 317 -15.80 -2.11 16.66
CA VAL A 317 -16.19 -1.13 17.69
C VAL A 317 -16.54 -1.92 18.96
N PRO A 318 -16.51 -1.29 20.16
CA PRO A 318 -16.97 -1.93 21.39
C PRO A 318 -18.39 -2.47 21.28
N ASP A 319 -18.71 -3.56 21.99
CA ASP A 319 -20.01 -4.24 21.85
C ASP A 319 -21.18 -3.36 22.29
N SER A 320 -21.01 -2.59 23.37
CA SER A 320 -22.00 -1.60 23.81
C SER A 320 -22.26 -0.55 22.73
N PHE A 321 -21.22 -0.06 22.06
CA PHE A 321 -21.35 0.89 20.96
C PHE A 321 -22.07 0.26 19.76
N ARG A 322 -21.71 -0.98 19.41
CA ARG A 322 -22.34 -1.74 18.32
C ARG A 322 -23.85 -1.87 18.52
N GLN A 323 -24.29 -2.25 19.73
CA GLN A 323 -25.72 -2.43 20.03
C GLN A 323 -26.52 -1.15 19.80
N HIS A 324 -26.04 0.00 20.31
CA HIS A 324 -26.68 1.29 20.06
C HIS A 324 -26.65 1.67 18.57
N THR A 325 -25.53 1.41 17.90
CA THR A 325 -25.39 1.69 16.46
C THR A 325 -26.39 0.88 15.63
N GLU A 326 -26.61 -0.38 15.96
CA GLU A 326 -27.58 -1.25 15.27
C GLU A 326 -29.02 -0.77 15.47
N LEU A 327 -29.37 -0.28 16.66
CA LEU A 327 -30.66 0.34 16.94
C LEU A 327 -30.87 1.61 16.10
N PHE A 328 -29.90 2.52 16.10
CA PHE A 328 -29.98 3.75 15.30
C PHE A 328 -30.00 3.48 13.80
N MET A 329 -29.23 2.51 13.32
CA MET A 329 -29.29 2.08 11.92
C MET A 329 -30.65 1.48 11.56
N ALA A 330 -31.33 0.80 12.50
CA ALA A 330 -32.68 0.30 12.29
C ALA A 330 -33.71 1.44 12.21
N GLU A 331 -33.62 2.44 13.09
CA GLU A 331 -34.45 3.65 13.05
C GLU A 331 -34.28 4.45 11.75
N LEU A 332 -33.06 4.49 11.22
CA LEU A 332 -32.74 5.10 9.92
C LEU A 332 -33.21 4.27 8.71
N GLY A 333 -33.89 3.14 8.93
CA GLY A 333 -34.39 2.27 7.87
C GLY A 333 -33.33 1.40 7.20
N ARG A 334 -32.21 1.15 7.88
CA ARG A 334 -31.06 0.34 7.40
C ARG A 334 -30.59 0.75 6.00
N PRO A 335 -30.17 2.01 5.83
CA PRO A 335 -29.77 2.50 4.52
C PRO A 335 -28.60 1.68 3.98
N LYS A 336 -28.65 1.34 2.69
CA LYS A 336 -27.54 0.67 2.02
C LYS A 336 -26.33 1.59 1.99
N VAL A 337 -25.22 1.14 2.59
CA VAL A 337 -23.96 1.89 2.56
C VAL A 337 -23.36 1.80 1.17
N ILE A 338 -23.40 2.92 0.45
CA ILE A 338 -22.82 3.09 -0.89
C ILE A 338 -22.02 4.39 -0.93
N ARG A 339 -21.07 4.46 -1.86
CA ARG A 339 -20.12 5.58 -1.98
C ARG A 339 -20.79 6.95 -2.02
N GLU A 340 -21.91 7.08 -2.73
CA GLU A 340 -22.59 8.36 -2.97
C GLU A 340 -23.27 8.92 -1.73
N ARG A 341 -23.67 8.05 -0.79
CA ARG A 341 -24.47 8.41 0.40
C ARG A 341 -23.75 8.12 1.71
N ILE A 342 -22.50 7.66 1.67
CA ILE A 342 -21.80 7.16 2.85
C ILE A 342 -21.64 8.23 3.93
N TRP A 343 -21.37 9.47 3.54
CA TRP A 343 -21.27 10.60 4.46
C TRP A 343 -22.62 11.02 5.03
N ASP A 344 -23.69 10.97 4.23
CA ASP A 344 -25.05 11.25 4.72
C ASP A 344 -25.46 10.25 5.81
N ILE A 345 -25.17 8.97 5.57
CA ILE A 345 -25.44 7.90 6.54
C ILE A 345 -24.58 8.10 7.80
N TYR A 346 -23.30 8.40 7.64
CA TYR A 346 -22.39 8.69 8.75
C TYR A 346 -22.89 9.87 9.59
N LEU A 347 -23.27 10.99 8.96
CA LEU A 347 -23.75 12.20 9.65
C LEU A 347 -25.08 11.96 10.36
N ALA A 348 -26.02 11.28 9.72
CA ALA A 348 -27.30 10.92 10.32
C ALA A 348 -27.11 10.03 11.55
N LEU A 349 -26.23 9.03 11.45
CA LEU A 349 -25.90 8.15 12.57
C LEU A 349 -25.18 8.89 13.70
N LEU A 350 -24.22 9.77 13.36
CA LEU A 350 -23.49 10.58 14.32
C LEU A 350 -24.42 11.54 15.09
N ALA A 351 -25.43 12.11 14.42
CA ALA A 351 -26.43 12.95 15.05
C ALA A 351 -27.22 12.18 16.13
N ARG A 352 -27.65 10.94 15.85
CA ARG A 352 -28.35 10.10 16.85
C ARG A 352 -27.55 9.80 18.12
N PHE A 353 -26.21 9.85 18.05
CA PHE A 353 -25.34 9.71 19.22
C PHE A 353 -25.09 11.02 19.97
N ARG A 354 -25.42 12.17 19.36
CA ARG A 354 -25.26 13.51 19.94
C ARG A 354 -26.57 14.03 20.53
N ASP A 355 -27.70 13.59 19.99
CA ASP A 355 -29.04 13.73 20.58
C ASP A 355 -29.13 12.93 21.88
#